data_AF-A0A261QG17-F1
#
_entry.id   AF-A0A261QG17-F1
#
_cell.length_a   1.000
_cell.length_b   1.000
_cell.length_c   1.000
_cell.angle_alpha   90.00
_cell.angle_beta   90.00
_cell.angle_gamma   90.00
#
_symmetry.space_group_name_H-M   'P 1'
#
loop_
_entity.id
_entity.type
_entity.pdbx_description
1 polymer ?
#
loop_
_entity_poly.entity_id
_entity_poly.type
_entity_poly.pdbx_seq_one_letter_code
_entity_poly.pdbx_strand_id
1 'polypeptide(L)'
;MQGREKTRITVEIHGHHYTIVGTESKSHIREVANMVDEKMREISVKNPMLDLNKIAVLTAVNTVHEYLKLQEEVEQLKEELKKIKD
;
A
#
# COMPACT_ATOMS: atom_id res chain seq x y z
N MET A 1 14.21 12.76 24.49
CA MET A 1 13.31 11.93 23.66
C MET A 1 13.07 12.68 22.36
N GLN A 2 13.76 12.32 21.26
CA GLN A 2 13.45 12.90 19.96
C GLN A 2 12.17 12.26 19.46
N GLY A 3 11.05 12.97 19.58
CA GLY A 3 9.81 12.58 18.91
C GLY A 3 10.09 12.63 17.41
N ARG A 4 10.02 11.48 16.73
CA ARG A 4 10.09 11.44 15.26
C ARG A 4 9.12 12.49 14.72
N GLU A 5 9.63 13.46 13.95
CA GLU A 5 8.79 14.49 13.34
C GLU A 5 7.68 13.81 12.55
N LYS A 6 6.43 14.09 12.93
CA LYS A 6 5.27 13.54 12.24
C LYS A 6 5.02 14.40 11.00
N THR A 7 5.17 13.79 9.84
CA THR A 7 4.77 14.37 8.56
C THR A 7 3.25 14.30 8.45
N ARG A 8 2.59 15.44 8.27
CA ARG A 8 1.17 15.53 7.91
C ARG A 8 1.06 15.94 6.45
N ILE A 9 0.31 15.17 5.66
CA ILE A 9 0.08 15.44 4.25
C ILE A 9 -1.36 15.12 3.87
N THR A 10 -1.94 15.96 3.02
CA THR A 10 -3.24 15.71 2.41
C THR A 10 -3.01 15.13 1.01
N VAL A 11 -3.65 14.01 0.72
CA VAL A 11 -3.60 13.30 -0.56
C VAL A 11 -5.02 13.08 -1.08
N GLU A 12 -5.15 12.88 -2.39
CA GLU A 12 -6.42 12.53 -3.03
C GLU A 12 -6.37 11.05 -3.43
N ILE A 13 -7.39 10.28 -3.04
CA ILE A 13 -7.56 8.87 -3.37
C ILE A 13 -8.99 8.69 -3.84
N HIS A 14 -9.17 8.24 -5.08
CA HIS A 14 -10.46 8.00 -5.73
C HIS A 14 -11.41 9.21 -5.64
N GLY A 15 -10.89 10.43 -5.85
CA GLY A 15 -11.66 11.68 -5.77
C GLY A 15 -11.94 12.18 -4.35
N HIS A 16 -11.46 11.49 -3.32
CA HIS A 16 -11.65 11.86 -1.91
C HIS A 16 -10.32 12.31 -1.28
N HIS A 17 -10.39 13.38 -0.50
CA HIS A 17 -9.20 13.93 0.18
C HIS A 17 -9.02 13.28 1.55
N TYR A 18 -7.82 12.72 1.79
CA TYR A 18 -7.44 12.11 3.06
C TYR A 18 -6.22 12.81 3.64
N THR A 19 -6.24 13.04 4.95
CA THR A 19 -5.07 13.54 5.68
C THR A 19 -4.35 12.37 6.32
N ILE A 20 -3.14 12.08 5.87
CA ILE A 20 -2.27 11.03 6.39
C ILE A 20 -1.22 11.65 7.32
N VAL A 21 -1.03 11.03 8.48
CA VAL A 21 0.00 11.40 9.45
C VAL A 21 0.94 10.21 9.62
N GLY A 22 2.22 10.40 9.32
CA GLY A 22 3.22 9.33 9.36
C GLY A 22 4.61 9.85 9.71
N THR A 23 5.55 8.95 9.95
CA THR A 23 6.97 9.28 10.13
C THR A 23 7.76 9.24 8.82
N GLU A 24 7.12 8.77 7.75
CA GLU A 24 7.71 8.65 6.43
C GLU A 24 7.80 10.01 5.72
N SER A 25 8.60 10.04 4.66
CA SER A 25 8.75 11.21 3.80
C SER A 25 7.44 11.55 3.07
N LYS A 26 7.24 12.84 2.77
CA LYS A 26 6.09 13.31 1.99
C LYS A 26 6.01 12.65 0.61
N SER A 27 7.15 12.36 -0.02
CA SER A 27 7.20 11.69 -1.32
C SER A 27 6.69 10.25 -1.22
N HIS A 28 7.19 9.49 -0.23
CA HIS A 28 6.76 8.11 -0.03
C HIS A 28 5.25 8.01 0.26
N ILE A 29 4.70 8.89 1.11
CA ILE A 29 3.25 8.89 1.39
C ILE A 29 2.43 9.20 0.12
N ARG A 30 2.90 10.11 -0.75
CA ARG A 30 2.22 10.38 -2.03
C ARG A 30 2.28 9.19 -2.97
N GLU A 31 3.42 8.52 -3.05
CA GLU A 31 3.60 7.33 -3.87
C GLU A 31 2.64 6.22 -3.43
N VAL A 32 2.56 5.95 -2.12
CA VAL A 32 1.60 4.99 -1.56
C VAL A 32 0.15 5.39 -1.89
N ALA A 33 -0.20 6.67 -1.75
CA ALA A 33 -1.55 7.14 -2.08
C ALA A 33 -1.88 6.96 -3.58
N ASN A 34 -0.93 7.25 -4.47
CA ASN A 34 -1.09 7.06 -5.91
C ASN A 34 -1.28 5.57 -6.27
N MET A 35 -0.51 4.67 -5.65
CA MET A 35 -0.66 3.23 -5.87
C MET A 35 -2.03 2.71 -5.42
N VAL A 36 -2.55 3.23 -4.30
CA VAL A 36 -3.90 2.88 -3.83
C VAL A 36 -4.97 3.41 -4.81
N ASP A 37 -4.84 4.66 -5.28
CA ASP A 37 -5.75 5.25 -6.27
C ASP A 37 -5.81 4.41 -7.55
N GLU A 38 -4.64 4.02 -8.08
CA GLU A 38 -4.54 3.19 -9.28
C GLU A 38 -5.23 1.83 -9.09
N LYS A 39 -4.94 1.13 -7.99
CA LYS A 39 -5.61 -0.16 -7.68
C LYS A 39 -7.12 -0.02 -7.50
N MET A 40 -7.59 1.06 -6.88
CA MET A 40 -9.02 1.31 -6.73
C MET A 40 -9.67 1.55 -8.10
N ARG A 41 -9.03 2.32 -9.00
CA ARG A 41 -9.51 2.55 -10.37
C ARG A 41 -9.54 1.27 -11.20
N GLU A 42 -8.53 0.42 -11.09
CA GLU A 42 -8.52 -0.88 -11.79
C GLU A 42 -9.70 -1.77 -11.37
N ILE A 43 -9.98 -1.83 -10.07
CA ILE A 43 -11.09 -2.61 -9.54
C ILE A 43 -12.43 -1.99 -9.96
N SER A 44 -12.55 -0.67 -9.94
CA SER A 44 -13.78 0.04 -10.33
C SER A 44 -14.12 -0.17 -11.80
N VAL A 45 -13.12 -0.15 -12.69
CA VAL A 45 -13.30 -0.41 -14.13
C VAL A 45 -13.79 -1.84 -14.38
N LYS A 46 -13.25 -2.82 -13.66
CA LYS A 46 -13.65 -4.23 -13.78
C LYS A 46 -15.02 -4.52 -13.14
N ASN A 47 -15.44 -3.71 -12.17
CA ASN A 47 -16.65 -3.95 -11.37
C ASN A 47 -17.47 -2.65 -11.19
N PRO A 48 -18.11 -2.15 -12.27
CA PRO A 48 -18.76 -0.83 -12.27
C PRO A 48 -19.99 -0.73 -11.35
N MET A 49 -20.54 -1.86 -10.87
CA MET A 49 -21.71 -1.91 -9.98
C MET A 49 -21.34 -1.94 -8.49
N LEU A 50 -20.05 -1.98 -8.14
CA LEU A 50 -19.63 -2.01 -6.73
C LEU A 50 -19.64 -0.60 -6.12
N ASP A 51 -20.09 -0.53 -4.87
CA ASP A 51 -19.96 0.69 -4.09
C ASP A 51 -18.49 0.97 -3.70
N LEU A 52 -18.19 2.24 -3.42
CA LEU A 52 -16.84 2.70 -3.09
C LEU A 52 -16.24 1.95 -1.88
N ASN A 53 -17.06 1.61 -0.89
CA ASN A 53 -16.61 0.92 0.32
C ASN A 53 -16.13 -0.50 -0.01
N LYS A 54 -16.88 -1.23 -0.85
CA LYS A 54 -16.49 -2.57 -1.33
C LYS A 54 -15.22 -2.51 -2.18
N ILE A 55 -15.10 -1.50 -3.04
CA ILE A 55 -13.87 -1.28 -3.83
C ILE A 55 -12.68 -1.08 -2.88
N ALA A 56 -12.81 -0.19 -1.89
CA ALA A 56 -11.74 0.06 -0.92
C ALA A 56 -11.35 -1.20 -0.12
N VAL A 57 -12.34 -1.99 0.32
CA VAL A 57 -12.09 -3.26 1.03
C VAL A 57 -11.40 -4.28 0.10
N LEU A 58 -11.83 -4.41 -1.15
CA LEU A 58 -11.17 -5.30 -2.12
C LEU A 58 -9.74 -4.86 -2.43
N THR A 59 -9.49 -3.55 -2.55
CA THR A 59 -8.14 -3.00 -2.69
C THR A 59 -7.26 -3.36 -1.50
N ALA A 60 -7.79 -3.24 -0.27
CA ALA A 60 -7.06 -3.59 0.94
C ALA A 60 -6.75 -5.10 0.98
N VAL A 61 -7.73 -5.96 0.69
CA VAL A 61 -7.55 -7.43 0.66
C VAL A 61 -6.50 -7.82 -0.38
N ASN A 62 -6.59 -7.29 -1.60
CA ASN A 62 -5.63 -7.60 -2.67
C ASN A 62 -4.21 -7.13 -2.31
N THR A 63 -4.08 -5.95 -1.71
CA THR A 63 -2.77 -5.39 -1.33
C THR A 63 -2.13 -6.19 -0.19
N VAL A 64 -2.91 -6.60 0.81
CA VAL A 64 -2.40 -7.45 1.90
C VAL A 64 -2.01 -8.83 1.38
N HIS A 65 -2.78 -9.40 0.45
CA HIS A 65 -2.43 -10.68 -0.16
C HIS A 65 -1.11 -10.64 -0.92
N GLU A 66 -0.90 -9.60 -1.73
CA GLU A 66 0.38 -9.38 -2.43
C GLU A 66 1.53 -9.16 -1.45
N TYR A 67 1.30 -8.40 -0.37
CA TYR A 67 2.29 -8.20 0.68
C TYR A 67 2.71 -9.51 1.34
N LEU A 68 1.76 -10.39 1.68
CA LEU A 68 2.08 -11.70 2.27
C LEU A 68 2.89 -12.56 1.31
N LYS A 69 2.54 -12.61 0.02
CA LYS A 69 3.33 -13.33 -0.99
C LYS A 69 4.75 -12.79 -1.12
N LEU A 70 4.92 -11.47 -1.12
CA LEU A 70 6.24 -10.83 -1.15
C LEU A 70 7.06 -11.18 0.10
N GLN A 71 6.43 -11.24 1.28
CA GLN A 71 7.11 -11.67 2.51
C GLN A 71 7.58 -13.12 2.44
N GLU A 72 6.75 -14.03 1.91
CA GLU A 72 7.11 -15.43 1.72
C GLU A 72 8.28 -15.58 0.75
N GLU A 73 8.24 -14.88 -0.39
CA GLU A 73 9.31 -14.89 -1.39
C GLU A 73 10.63 -14.33 -0.82
N VAL A 74 10.57 -13.24 -0.07
CA VAL A 74 11.74 -12.66 0.61
C VAL A 74 12.35 -13.65 1.61
N GLU A 75 11.53 -14.41 2.33
CA GLU A 75 12.05 -15.40 3.28
C GLU A 75 12.68 -16.60 2.57
N GLN A 76 12.06 -17.10 1.49
CA GLN A 76 12.63 -18.14 0.63
C GLN A 76 13.99 -17.72 0.07
N LEU A 77 14.09 -16.51 -0.48
CA LEU A 77 15.35 -15.98 -1.02
C LEU A 77 16.44 -15.84 0.06
N LYS A 78 16.07 -15.44 1.29
CA LYS A 78 17.03 -15.42 2.41
C LYS A 78 17.52 -16.80 2.80
N GLU A 79 16.65 -17.81 2.78
CA GLU A 79 17.05 -19.20 3.04
C GLU A 79 18.00 -19.73 1.97
N GLU A 80 17.72 -19.44 0.68
CA GLU A 80 18.61 -19.80 -0.42
C GLU A 80 19.98 -19.10 -0.30
N LEU A 81 19.99 -17.80 0.02
CA LEU A 81 21.23 -17.06 0.23
C LEU A 81 22.05 -17.61 1.39
N LYS A 82 21.42 -18.13 2.46
CA LYS A 82 22.14 -18.81 3.55
C LYS A 82 22.79 -20.09 3.05
N LYS A 83 22.05 -20.93 2.32
CA LYS A 83 22.54 -22.22 1.77
C LYS A 83 23.72 -22.07 0.80
N ILE A 84 23.83 -20.94 0.09
CA ILE A 84 24.93 -20.67 -0.85
C ILE A 84 26.18 -20.13 -0.11
N LYS A 85 25.99 -19.56 1.08
CA LYS A 85 27.06 -18.91 1.85
C LYS A 85 27.75 -19.85 2.85
N ASP A 86 27.12 -20.99 3.12
CA ASP A 86 27.67 -22.16 3.82
C ASP A 86 28.34 -23.12 2.82
#